data_AF-A0A6A0H5Q9-F1
#
_entry.id   AF-A0A6A0H5Q9-F1
#
_cell.length_a   1.000
_cell.length_b   1.000
_cell.length_c   1.000
_cell.angle_alpha   90.00
_cell.angle_beta   90.00
_cell.angle_gamma   90.00
#
_symmetry.space_group_name_H-M   'P 1'
#
loop_
_entity.id
_entity.type
_entity.pdbx_description
1 polymer ?
#
loop_
_entity_poly.entity_id
_entity_poly.type
_entity_poly.pdbx_seq_one_letter_code
_entity_poly.pdbx_strand_id
1 'polypeptide(L)'
;MAQYRAPDELNFDGPKGDTWKSCFMTFRKVMKLDSEDDEIQVASLKYCIGKDSEDDVKTLRLTAEEQKNFDTVLGSFDEYFKPNLNIIRLRRQFQRRNQLAGESEERTI
;
A
#
# COMPACT_ATOMS: atom_id res chain seq x y z
N MET A 1 -0.43 23.10 17.96
CA MET A 1 -1.89 23.21 17.74
C MET A 1 -2.07 23.32 16.23
N ALA A 2 -2.68 22.42 15.45
CA ALA A 2 -3.66 21.37 15.69
C ALA A 2 -3.10 19.99 15.23
N GLN A 3 -3.17 18.91 16.01
CA GLN A 3 -4.36 18.07 16.30
C GLN A 3 -4.57 16.92 15.29
N TYR A 4 -3.61 16.63 14.40
CA TYR A 4 -3.65 15.47 13.53
C TYR A 4 -2.43 14.59 13.75
N ARG A 5 -2.67 13.36 14.20
CA ARG A 5 -1.64 12.34 14.43
C ARG A 5 -1.17 11.84 13.07
N ALA A 6 0.15 11.75 12.87
CA ALA A 6 0.70 11.04 11.72
C ALA A 6 0.10 9.62 11.68
N PRO A 7 -0.21 9.07 10.50
CA PRO A 7 -0.65 7.68 10.38
C PRO A 7 0.32 6.79 11.17
N ASP A 8 -0.20 5.83 11.95
CA ASP A 8 0.65 4.84 12.59
C ASP A 8 1.47 4.09 11.52
N GLU A 9 2.65 3.59 11.90
CA GLU A 9 3.57 2.88 11.01
C GLU A 9 2.81 1.86 10.15
N LEU A 10 3.11 1.85 8.85
CA LEU A 10 2.45 0.96 7.90
C LEU A 10 2.61 -0.48 8.40
N ASN A 11 1.50 -1.11 8.76
CA ASN A 11 1.53 -2.51 9.17
C ASN A 11 1.33 -3.37 7.91
N PHE A 12 2.42 -3.97 7.45
CA PHE A 12 2.54 -4.66 6.17
C PHE A 12 1.81 -6.02 6.12
N ASP A 13 1.28 -6.50 7.25
CA ASP A 13 0.52 -7.74 7.35
C ASP A 13 -1.00 -7.50 7.21
N GLY A 14 -1.52 -7.61 5.98
CA GLY A 14 -2.95 -7.81 5.68
C GLY A 14 -3.65 -6.73 4.83
N PRO A 15 -5.00 -6.77 4.70
CA PRO A 15 -5.80 -5.84 3.88
C PRO A 15 -5.78 -4.39 4.39
N LYS A 16 -4.98 -4.10 5.41
CA LYS A 16 -4.82 -2.79 6.02
C LYS A 16 -4.03 -1.80 5.17
N GLY A 17 -3.30 -2.27 4.15
CA GLY A 17 -2.54 -1.40 3.24
C GLY A 17 -3.41 -0.39 2.50
N ASP A 18 -4.59 -0.80 2.01
CA ASP A 18 -5.51 0.10 1.28
C ASP A 18 -6.16 1.13 2.21
N THR A 19 -6.50 0.72 3.44
CA THR A 19 -6.96 1.64 4.49
C THR A 19 -5.88 2.61 4.93
N TRP A 20 -4.61 2.17 5.01
CA TRP A 20 -3.49 3.04 5.35
C TRP A 20 -3.22 4.07 4.25
N LYS A 21 -3.26 3.66 2.97
CA LYS A 21 -3.12 4.57 1.82
C LYS A 21 -4.18 5.67 1.85
N SER A 22 -5.43 5.31 2.15
CA SER A 22 -6.54 6.26 2.30
C SER A 22 -6.31 7.21 3.49
N CYS A 23 -5.76 6.71 4.61
CA CYS A 23 -5.38 7.54 5.76
C CYS A 23 -4.24 8.51 5.40
N PHE A 24 -3.22 8.06 4.68
CA PHE A 24 -2.11 8.90 4.23
C PHE A 24 -2.57 9.98 3.24
N MET A 25 -3.44 9.65 2.30
CA MET A 25 -4.04 10.65 1.39
C MET A 25 -4.86 11.70 2.14
N THR A 26 -5.58 11.28 3.18
CA THR A 26 -6.32 12.20 4.06
C THR A 26 -5.35 13.08 4.86
N PHE A 27 -4.27 12.50 5.38
CA PHE A 27 -3.20 13.23 6.06
C PHE A 27 -2.54 14.28 5.14
N ARG A 28 -2.22 13.91 3.90
CA ARG A 28 -1.67 14.81 2.88
C ARG A 28 -2.56 16.05 2.68
N LYS A 29 -3.89 15.84 2.54
CA LYS A 29 -4.86 16.92 2.38
C LYS A 29 -5.02 17.79 3.63
N VAL A 30 -5.07 17.16 4.81
CA VAL A 30 -5.27 17.88 6.08
C VAL A 30 -4.05 18.73 6.44
N MET A 31 -2.85 18.23 6.16
CA MET A 31 -1.59 18.92 6.42
C MET A 31 -1.21 19.90 5.29
N LYS A 32 -2.02 20.00 4.22
CA LYS A 32 -1.73 20.78 3.00
C LYS A 32 -0.38 20.43 2.37
N LEU A 33 0.06 19.19 2.52
CA LEU A 33 1.27 18.69 1.87
C LEU A 33 1.10 18.61 0.35
N ASP A 34 -0.13 18.64 -0.15
CA ASP A 34 -0.43 18.70 -1.58
C ASP A 34 0.06 19.99 -2.27
N SER A 35 0.30 21.05 -1.50
CA SER A 35 0.78 22.35 -2.00
C SER A 35 2.28 22.56 -1.79
N GLU A 36 2.96 21.62 -1.10
CA GLU A 36 4.40 21.66 -0.81
C GLU A 36 5.21 20.95 -1.90
N ASP A 37 6.52 21.16 -1.92
CA ASP A 37 7.43 20.53 -2.90
C ASP A 37 7.32 19.01 -2.88
N ASP A 38 7.39 18.38 -4.06
CA ASP A 38 7.27 16.93 -4.19
C ASP A 38 8.35 16.18 -3.39
N GLU A 39 9.55 16.77 -3.22
CA GLU A 39 10.60 16.22 -2.37
C GLU A 39 10.17 16.12 -0.89
N ILE A 40 9.43 17.12 -0.38
CA ILE A 40 8.88 17.13 0.98
C ILE A 40 7.77 16.10 1.11
N GLN A 41 6.94 15.95 0.08
CA GLN A 41 5.88 14.94 0.04
C GLN A 41 6.45 13.52 0.08
N VAL A 42 7.50 13.25 -0.71
CA VAL A 42 8.20 11.96 -0.70
C VAL A 42 8.90 11.70 0.63
N ALA A 43 9.56 12.71 1.21
CA ALA A 43 10.20 12.58 2.52
C ALA A 43 9.17 12.25 3.62
N SER A 44 8.01 12.90 3.57
CA SER A 44 6.90 12.65 4.50
C SER A 44 6.28 11.26 4.31
N LEU A 45 6.20 10.79 3.07
CA LEU A 45 5.78 9.42 2.77
C LEU A 45 6.73 8.39 3.38
N LYS A 46 8.04 8.54 3.15
CA LYS A 46 9.08 7.67 3.74
C LYS A 46 9.00 7.67 5.27
N TYR A 47 8.82 8.84 5.86
CA TYR A 47 8.66 8.99 7.30
C TYR A 47 7.44 8.21 7.85
N CYS A 48 6.31 8.24 7.16
CA CYS A 48 5.09 7.54 7.59
C CYS A 48 5.13 6.03 7.34
N ILE A 49 5.86 5.56 6.32
CA ILE A 49 6.04 4.12 6.06
C ILE A 49 6.90 3.49 7.17
N GLY A 50 7.88 4.24 7.68
CA GLY A 50 8.73 3.81 8.78
C GLY A 50 10.14 3.44 8.34
N LYS A 51 10.88 2.79 9.24
CA LYS A 51 12.34 2.61 9.12
C LYS A 51 12.77 1.70 7.96
N ASP A 52 11.90 0.77 7.56
CA ASP A 52 12.16 -0.17 6.46
C ASP A 52 11.92 0.44 5.07
N SER A 53 11.33 1.64 5.01
CA SER A 53 11.00 2.32 3.76
C SER A 53 12.22 2.58 2.87
N GLU A 54 13.39 2.82 3.44
CA GLU A 54 14.62 3.02 2.66
C GLU A 54 15.05 1.74 1.94
N ASP A 55 14.87 0.58 2.55
CA ASP A 55 15.23 -0.71 1.96
C ASP A 55 14.20 -1.16 0.92
N ASP A 56 12.91 -0.85 1.15
CA ASP A 56 11.87 -1.02 0.14
C ASP A 56 12.14 -0.16 -1.10
N VAL A 57 12.50 1.12 -0.93
CA VAL A 57 12.83 2.03 -2.04
C VAL A 57 14.07 1.56 -2.81
N LYS A 58 15.09 1.03 -2.12
CA LYS A 58 16.24 0.41 -2.79
C LYS A 58 15.82 -0.80 -3.62
N THR A 59 14.85 -1.57 -3.15
CA THR A 59 14.32 -2.74 -3.86
C THR A 59 13.53 -2.34 -5.10
N LEU A 60 12.83 -1.19 -5.06
CA LEU A 60 12.06 -0.64 -6.18
C LEU A 60 12.93 -0.16 -7.37
N ARG A 61 14.25 0.01 -7.19
CA ARG A 61 15.21 0.43 -8.25
C ARG A 61 14.76 1.67 -9.06
N LEU A 62 14.05 2.59 -8.43
CA LEU A 62 13.57 3.83 -9.06
C LEU A 62 14.73 4.77 -9.38
N THR A 63 14.65 5.46 -10.52
CA THR A 63 15.63 6.50 -10.91
C THR A 63 15.52 7.74 -10.01
N ALA A 64 16.58 8.56 -10.00
CA ALA A 64 16.64 9.76 -9.15
C ALA A 64 15.53 10.78 -9.46
N GLU A 65 15.02 10.82 -10.70
CA GLU A 65 13.89 11.67 -11.09
C GLU A 65 12.55 11.07 -10.63
N GLU A 66 12.38 9.75 -10.76
CA GLU A 66 11.19 9.06 -10.29
C GLU A 66 11.05 9.10 -8.77
N GLN A 67 12.16 9.08 -8.04
CA GLN A 67 12.17 9.23 -6.58
C GLN A 67 11.73 10.61 -6.10
N LYS A 68 11.73 11.62 -6.96
CA LYS A 68 11.22 12.96 -6.64
C LYS A 68 9.73 13.09 -6.93
N ASN A 69 9.17 12.24 -7.79
CA ASN A 69 7.77 12.30 -8.15
C ASN A 69 6.93 11.47 -7.17
N PHE A 70 6.07 12.16 -6.41
CA PHE A 70 5.20 11.52 -5.43
C PHE A 70 4.30 10.43 -6.04
N ASP A 71 3.68 10.70 -7.19
CA ASP A 71 2.71 9.79 -7.80
C ASP A 71 3.40 8.52 -8.32
N THR A 72 4.61 8.67 -8.89
CA THR A 72 5.42 7.53 -9.34
C THR A 72 5.82 6.65 -8.16
N VAL A 73 6.35 7.26 -7.08
CA VAL A 73 6.76 6.53 -5.88
C VAL A 73 5.58 5.78 -5.26
N LEU A 74 4.43 6.44 -5.11
CA LEU A 74 3.23 5.81 -4.55
C LEU A 74 2.75 4.64 -5.43
N GLY A 75 2.77 4.79 -6.75
CA GLY A 75 2.39 3.74 -7.70
C GLY A 75 3.30 2.53 -7.62
N SER A 76 4.62 2.74 -7.55
CA SER A 76 5.60 1.67 -7.42
C SER A 76 5.47 0.91 -6.10
N PHE A 77 5.20 1.62 -5.00
CA PHE A 77 4.87 0.96 -3.73
C PHE A 77 3.60 0.12 -3.83
N ASP A 78 2.55 0.63 -4.49
CA ASP A 78 1.29 -0.09 -4.69
C ASP A 78 1.50 -1.39 -5.51
N GLU A 79 2.41 -1.37 -6.47
CA GLU A 79 2.78 -2.54 -7.25
C GLU A 79 3.63 -3.53 -6.47
N TYR A 80 4.62 -3.04 -5.72
CA TYR A 80 5.49 -3.86 -4.90
C TYR A 80 4.74 -4.62 -3.79
N PHE A 81 3.75 -3.96 -3.18
CA PHE A 81 2.97 -4.56 -2.11
C PHE A 81 1.77 -5.38 -2.60
N LYS A 82 1.48 -5.39 -3.91
CA LYS A 82 0.48 -6.32 -4.45
C LYS A 82 0.99 -7.75 -4.28
N PRO A 83 0.32 -8.59 -3.48
CA PRO A 83 0.73 -9.97 -3.34
C PRO A 83 0.71 -10.62 -4.72
N ASN A 84 1.83 -11.21 -5.13
CA ASN A 84 1.92 -11.87 -6.42
C ASN A 84 1.04 -13.12 -6.38
N LEU A 85 -0.20 -12.97 -6.86
CA LEU A 85 -1.20 -14.02 -6.81
C LEU A 85 -0.77 -15.15 -7.76
N ASN A 86 -0.29 -16.24 -7.20
CA ASN A 86 0.00 -17.43 -7.98
C ASN A 86 -1.31 -18.03 -8.50
N ILE A 87 -1.68 -17.68 -9.74
CA ILE A 87 -2.93 -18.09 -10.39
C ILE A 87 -3.04 -19.62 -10.44
N ILE A 88 -1.93 -20.34 -10.64
CA ILE A 88 -1.93 -21.81 -10.67
C ILE A 88 -2.30 -22.37 -9.28
N ARG A 89 -1.74 -21.80 -8.21
CA ARG A 89 -2.08 -22.17 -6.83
C ARG A 89 -3.55 -21.89 -6.53
N LEU A 90 -4.06 -20.71 -6.89
CA LEU A 90 -5.46 -20.33 -6.69
C LEU A 90 -6.42 -21.23 -7.48
N ARG A 91 -6.10 -21.51 -8.75
CA ARG A 91 -6.87 -22.46 -9.58
C ARG A 91 -6.90 -23.85 -8.97
N ARG A 92 -5.75 -24.36 -8.48
CA ARG A 92 -5.69 -25.65 -7.80
C ARG A 92 -6.53 -25.65 -6.53
N GLN A 93 -6.48 -24.58 -5.73
CA GLN A 93 -7.27 -24.46 -4.51
C GLN A 93 -8.77 -24.41 -4.81
N PHE A 94 -9.17 -23.68 -5.85
CA PHE A 94 -10.55 -23.64 -6.34
C PHE A 94 -11.02 -25.01 -6.85
N GLN A 95 -10.23 -25.67 -7.70
CA GLN A 95 -10.56 -27.00 -8.24
C GLN A 95 -10.63 -28.10 -7.18
N ARG A 96 -9.94 -27.94 -6.04
CA ARG A 96 -9.98 -28.90 -4.93
C ARG A 96 -11.15 -28.67 -3.97
N ARG A 97 -11.86 -27.54 -4.09
CA ARG A 97 -12.98 -27.22 -3.21
C ARG A 97 -14.23 -27.96 -3.70
N ASN A 98 -14.81 -28.76 -2.80
CA ASN A 98 -16.11 -29.38 -3.02
C ASN A 98 -17.16 -28.62 -2.21
N GLN A 99 -18.27 -28.25 -2.85
CA GLN A 99 -19.41 -27.66 -2.15
C GLN A 99 -20.03 -28.71 -1.23
N LEU A 100 -20.19 -28.38 0.05
CA LEU A 100 -20.84 -29.27 1.02
C LEU A 100 -22.36 -29.07 1.00
N ALA A 101 -23.10 -30.12 1.39
CA ALA A 101 -24.55 -30.06 1.47
C ALA A 101 -24.99 -28.99 2.49
N GLY A 102 -25.67 -27.95 2.00
CA GLY A 102 -26.14 -26.80 2.81
C GLY A 102 -25.31 -25.52 2.68
N GLU A 103 -24.24 -25.50 1.88
CA GLU A 103 -23.49 -24.28 1.56
C GLU A 103 -24.18 -23.52 0.42
N SER A 104 -24.52 -22.25 0.64
CA SER A 104 -25.11 -21.36 -0.38
C SER A 104 -24.09 -21.01 -1.46
N GLU A 105 -24.54 -20.88 -2.71
CA GLU A 105 -23.69 -20.60 -3.88
C GLU A 105 -22.80 -19.36 -3.69
N GLU A 106 -23.27 -18.32 -2.98
CA GLU A 106 -22.52 -17.09 -2.70
C GLU A 106 -21.31 -17.27 -1.76
N ARG A 107 -21.30 -18.31 -0.91
CA ARG A 107 -20.17 -18.57 0.03
C ARG A 107 -19.10 -19.48 -0.56
N THR A 108 -19.39 -20.10 -1.71
CA THR A 108 -18.51 -21.07 -2.37
C THR A 108 -17.44 -20.39 -3.24
N ILE A 109 -17.60 -19.10 -3.57
CA ILE A 109 -16.71 -18.30 -4.43
C ILE A 109 -15.64 -17.59 -3.61
#